data_AF-A0A2S8FIS3-F1
#
_entry.id   AF-A0A2S8FIS3-F1
#
_cell.length_a   1.000
_cell.length_b   1.000
_cell.length_c   1.000
_cell.angle_alpha   90.00
_cell.angle_beta   90.00
_cell.angle_gamma   90.00
#
_symmetry.space_group_name_H-M   'P 1'
#
loop_
_entity.id
_entity.type
_entity.pdbx_description
1 polymer ?
#
loop_
_entity_poly.entity_id
_entity_poly.type
_entity_poly.pdbx_seq_one_letter_code
_entity_poly.pdbx_strand_id
1 'polypeptide(L)'
;MTFDQPPVRELLAKHVDYLAAQIGPRILAQPESIEATVAYLRGQWEQMGYEVREEPYESSDGPVKNLYVEIPGSQLPGDVIVLGAHYDTVAQSPGADDNASAVAVLLEASRLLKNQSPRRTLRFVAFACEESPYMSMGSMGSQHHAREAKQRGERVQMLCLEMVGYFLDEPNSQKVPPSIPKFLHGLFPKRGNFLAAIGNLASWKLNWAFRRGFKQATRLSLFSLNLPEKVQEIRRSDNSSFWDQGFPALMLTDTSFLRNPHYHQPTDTPDTLDYDRMSQVTLGVVGAMIRLAK
;
A
#
# COMPACT_ATOMS: atom_id res chain seq x y z
N MET A 1 2.37 3.79 -31.97
CA MET A 1 2.36 5.18 -31.49
C MET A 1 2.81 5.15 -30.03
N THR A 2 4.11 5.31 -29.80
CA THR A 2 4.72 5.38 -28.47
C THR A 2 4.84 6.85 -28.12
N PHE A 3 3.79 7.40 -27.52
CA PHE A 3 3.91 8.71 -26.87
C PHE A 3 4.77 8.53 -25.64
N ASP A 4 5.79 9.38 -25.59
CA ASP A 4 6.83 9.56 -24.58
C ASP A 4 6.20 9.74 -23.19
N GLN A 5 5.86 8.63 -22.55
CA GLN A 5 5.42 8.66 -21.16
C GLN A 5 6.68 8.62 -20.28
N PRO A 6 6.78 9.49 -19.25
CA PRO A 6 7.90 9.42 -18.34
C PRO A 6 8.04 7.99 -17.79
N PRO A 7 9.26 7.43 -17.74
CA PRO A 7 9.48 6.12 -17.16
C PRO A 7 8.88 6.04 -15.76
N VAL A 8 8.21 4.93 -15.42
CA VAL A 8 7.58 4.69 -14.10
C VAL A 8 8.52 5.08 -12.95
N ARG A 9 9.81 4.76 -13.08
CA ARG A 9 10.88 5.14 -12.16
C ARG A 9 10.94 6.63 -11.83
N GLU A 10 10.88 7.50 -12.84
CA GLU A 10 10.99 8.95 -12.66
C GLU A 10 9.75 9.52 -11.98
N LEU A 11 8.56 9.01 -12.31
CA LEU A 11 7.32 9.40 -11.66
C LEU A 11 7.28 8.94 -10.20
N LEU A 12 7.73 7.72 -9.91
CA LEU A 12 7.87 7.24 -8.53
C LEU A 12 8.79 8.16 -7.72
N ALA A 13 9.96 8.51 -8.25
CA ALA A 13 10.88 9.44 -7.58
C ALA A 13 10.24 10.81 -7.35
N LYS A 14 9.52 11.34 -8.34
CA LYS A 14 8.81 12.62 -8.22
C LYS A 14 7.70 12.59 -7.16
N HIS A 15 6.93 11.50 -7.07
CA HIS A 15 5.89 11.35 -6.06
C HIS A 15 6.47 11.29 -4.65
N VAL A 16 7.51 10.47 -4.46
CA VAL A 16 8.18 10.34 -3.16
C VAL A 16 8.86 11.65 -2.76
N ASP A 17 9.57 12.33 -3.67
CA ASP A 17 10.20 13.62 -3.40
C ASP A 17 9.17 14.67 -2.97
N TYR A 18 8.04 14.77 -3.67
CA TYR A 18 7.00 15.72 -3.31
C TYR A 18 6.40 15.44 -1.91
N LEU A 19 6.07 14.19 -1.63
CA LEU A 19 5.42 13.80 -0.38
C LEU A 19 6.38 13.84 0.81
N ALA A 20 7.61 13.34 0.66
CA ALA A 20 8.53 13.16 1.77
C ALA A 20 9.59 14.26 1.89
N ALA A 21 10.06 14.87 0.80
CA ALA A 21 11.04 15.97 0.88
C ALA A 21 10.40 17.36 0.87
N GLN A 22 9.37 17.58 0.04
CA GLN A 22 8.77 18.91 -0.08
C GLN A 22 7.69 19.17 0.99
N ILE A 23 6.79 18.22 1.22
CA ILE A 23 5.82 18.31 2.33
C ILE A 23 6.48 17.93 3.65
N GLY A 24 7.20 16.80 3.71
CA GLY A 24 7.79 16.29 4.95
C GLY A 24 6.81 15.45 5.76
N PRO A 25 6.88 15.46 7.11
CA PRO A 25 5.94 14.75 7.96
C PRO A 25 4.48 15.13 7.69
N ARG A 26 3.60 14.13 7.59
CA ARG A 26 2.19 14.27 7.22
C ARG A 26 1.33 13.86 8.40
N ILE A 27 1.17 14.77 9.36
CA ILE A 27 0.49 14.49 10.64
C ILE A 27 -0.70 15.42 10.87
N LEU A 28 -1.75 14.93 11.56
CA LEU A 28 -2.93 15.75 11.84
C LEU A 28 -2.62 16.99 12.69
N ALA A 29 -1.60 16.93 13.55
CA ALA A 29 -1.12 18.07 14.33
C ALA A 29 -0.49 19.19 13.47
N GLN A 30 -0.24 18.92 12.19
CA GLN A 30 0.21 19.89 11.17
C GLN A 30 -0.78 19.86 9.99
N PRO A 31 -1.98 20.44 10.13
CA PRO A 31 -3.05 20.31 9.15
C PRO A 31 -2.65 20.71 7.73
N GLU A 32 -1.76 21.69 7.58
CA GLU A 32 -1.27 22.16 6.29
C GLU A 32 -0.54 21.05 5.50
N SER A 33 0.18 20.16 6.19
CA SER A 33 0.87 19.01 5.58
C SER A 33 -0.11 17.98 5.03
N ILE A 34 -1.20 17.73 5.77
CA ILE A 34 -2.28 16.83 5.38
C ILE A 34 -3.07 17.43 4.22
N GLU A 35 -3.41 18.71 4.29
CA GLU A 35 -4.10 19.44 3.22
C GLU A 35 -3.28 19.45 1.94
N ALA A 36 -1.96 19.71 2.02
CA ALA A 36 -1.06 19.66 0.88
C ALA A 36 -0.97 18.25 0.28
N THR A 37 -0.95 17.21 1.11
CA THR A 37 -0.95 15.80 0.66
C THR A 37 -2.26 15.46 -0.05
N VAL A 38 -3.40 15.78 0.55
CA VAL A 38 -4.74 15.57 -0.02
C VAL A 38 -4.88 16.29 -1.36
N ALA A 39 -4.46 17.56 -1.42
CA ALA A 39 -4.48 18.35 -2.65
C ALA A 39 -3.58 17.74 -3.74
N TYR A 40 -2.41 17.25 -3.36
CA TYR A 40 -1.51 16.58 -4.30
C TYR A 40 -2.12 15.31 -4.89
N LEU A 41 -2.62 14.41 -4.04
CA LEU A 41 -3.26 13.17 -4.45
C LEU A 41 -4.46 13.42 -5.36
N ARG A 42 -5.34 14.34 -4.97
CA ARG A 42 -6.48 14.77 -5.79
C ARG A 42 -6.00 15.28 -7.15
N GLY A 43 -5.04 16.20 -7.16
CA GLY A 43 -4.50 16.78 -8.38
C GLY A 43 -3.84 15.76 -9.31
N GLN A 44 -3.11 14.77 -8.77
CA GLN A 44 -2.53 13.69 -9.58
C GLN A 44 -3.63 12.85 -10.25
N TRP A 45 -4.66 12.45 -9.51
CA TRP A 45 -5.75 11.66 -10.08
C TRP A 45 -6.65 12.44 -11.06
N GLU A 46 -6.93 13.72 -10.79
CA GLU A 46 -7.65 14.59 -11.71
C GLU A 46 -6.88 14.77 -13.03
N GLN A 47 -5.55 14.96 -12.97
CA GLN A 47 -4.69 15.01 -14.17
C GLN A 47 -4.72 13.70 -14.98
N MET A 48 -4.93 12.57 -14.31
CA MET A 48 -5.14 11.26 -14.97
C MET A 48 -6.58 11.07 -15.49
N GLY A 49 -7.47 12.04 -15.30
CA GLY A 49 -8.86 11.99 -15.73
C GLY A 49 -9.74 11.08 -14.87
N TYR A 50 -9.41 10.90 -13.59
CA TYR A 50 -10.31 10.27 -12.63
C TYR A 50 -11.30 11.28 -12.04
N GLU A 51 -12.50 10.78 -11.72
CA GLU A 51 -13.38 11.42 -10.76
C GLU A 51 -12.89 11.02 -9.36
N VAL A 52 -12.34 11.99 -8.62
CA VAL A 52 -11.85 11.78 -7.27
C VAL A 52 -13.01 11.84 -6.29
N ARG A 53 -13.15 10.80 -5.47
CA ARG A 53 -14.12 10.76 -4.38
C ARG A 53 -13.43 10.97 -3.05
N GLU A 54 -14.06 11.77 -2.21
CA GLU A 54 -13.65 11.98 -0.82
C GLU A 54 -14.58 11.18 0.08
N GLU A 55 -13.99 10.55 1.10
CA GLU A 55 -14.72 9.82 2.12
C GLU A 55 -14.36 10.44 3.49
N PRO A 56 -15.04 11.53 3.88
CA PRO A 56 -14.78 12.20 5.14
C PRO A 56 -15.31 11.38 6.32
N TYR A 57 -14.56 11.39 7.42
CA TYR A 57 -14.96 10.77 8.68
C TYR A 57 -14.33 11.49 9.88
N GLU A 58 -14.88 11.25 11.07
CA GLU A 58 -14.34 11.80 12.32
C GLU A 58 -13.28 10.85 12.90
N SER A 59 -12.03 11.34 13.01
CA SER A 59 -10.99 10.68 13.80
C SER A 59 -11.08 11.09 15.27
N SER A 60 -10.22 10.53 16.12
CA SER A 60 -10.10 10.95 17.52
C SER A 60 -9.64 12.40 17.69
N ASP A 61 -8.95 12.97 16.69
CA ASP A 61 -8.36 14.32 16.75
C ASP A 61 -9.04 15.30 15.77
N GLY A 62 -10.19 14.92 15.20
CA GLY A 62 -11.00 15.77 14.33
C GLY A 62 -11.26 15.19 12.93
N PRO A 63 -11.84 16.01 12.04
CA PRO A 63 -12.28 15.56 10.73
C PRO A 63 -11.11 15.26 9.81
N VAL A 64 -11.17 14.11 9.17
CA VAL A 64 -10.17 13.60 8.21
C VAL A 64 -10.90 12.99 7.01
N LYS A 65 -10.15 12.57 5.98
CA LYS A 65 -10.78 11.95 4.80
C LYS A 65 -9.86 10.95 4.13
N ASN A 66 -10.44 9.84 3.69
CA ASN A 66 -9.80 9.06 2.64
C ASN A 66 -10.07 9.71 1.28
N LEU A 67 -9.23 9.39 0.31
CA LEU A 67 -9.46 9.70 -1.09
C LEU A 67 -9.45 8.41 -1.90
N TYR A 68 -10.34 8.29 -2.87
CA TYR A 68 -10.28 7.14 -3.78
C TYR A 68 -10.78 7.46 -5.18
N VAL A 69 -10.33 6.63 -6.12
CA VAL A 69 -10.78 6.62 -7.51
C VAL A 69 -11.10 5.20 -7.96
N GLU A 70 -11.96 5.07 -8.97
CA GLU A 70 -12.44 3.78 -9.45
C GLU A 70 -12.25 3.61 -10.96
N ILE A 71 -12.03 2.37 -11.37
CA ILE A 71 -12.29 1.88 -12.72
C ILE A 71 -13.46 0.89 -12.60
N PRO A 72 -14.68 1.26 -13.03
CA PRO A 72 -15.86 0.43 -12.86
C PRO A 72 -15.72 -0.93 -13.54
N GLY A 73 -16.15 -1.99 -12.85
CA GLY A 73 -16.22 -3.32 -13.42
C GLY A 73 -17.31 -3.44 -14.49
N SER A 74 -16.96 -4.00 -15.65
CA SER A 74 -17.88 -4.18 -16.79
C SER A 74 -18.94 -5.26 -16.60
N GLN A 75 -18.73 -6.21 -15.68
CA GLN A 75 -19.62 -7.35 -15.47
C GLN A 75 -20.01 -7.55 -14.01
N LEU A 76 -19.10 -7.29 -13.08
CA LEU A 76 -19.25 -7.49 -11.64
C LEU A 76 -18.90 -6.19 -10.90
N PRO A 77 -19.67 -5.09 -11.07
CA PRO A 77 -19.32 -3.80 -10.49
C PRO A 77 -19.32 -3.79 -8.94
N GLY A 78 -20.07 -4.71 -8.30
CA GLY A 78 -20.07 -4.90 -6.84
C GLY A 78 -18.98 -5.85 -6.30
N ASP A 79 -18.18 -6.46 -7.18
CA ASP A 79 -16.92 -7.12 -6.80
C ASP A 79 -15.82 -6.07 -6.90
N VAL A 80 -15.19 -5.73 -5.78
CA VAL A 80 -14.21 -4.64 -5.71
C VAL A 80 -12.85 -5.18 -5.34
N ILE A 81 -11.84 -4.92 -6.17
CA ILE A 81 -10.43 -5.12 -5.83
C ILE A 81 -9.87 -3.78 -5.39
N VAL A 82 -9.58 -3.66 -4.10
CA VAL A 82 -8.99 -2.46 -3.50
C VAL A 82 -7.47 -2.58 -3.55
N LEU A 83 -6.79 -1.56 -4.09
CA LEU A 83 -5.38 -1.29 -3.84
C LEU A 83 -5.31 -0.07 -2.93
N GLY A 84 -4.66 -0.18 -1.77
CA GLY A 84 -4.62 0.91 -0.81
C GLY A 84 -3.25 1.13 -0.18
N ALA A 85 -3.00 2.37 0.21
CA ALA A 85 -1.82 2.82 0.96
C ALA A 85 -2.24 3.97 1.88
N HIS A 86 -1.71 4.06 3.09
CA HIS A 86 -1.91 5.25 3.91
C HIS A 86 -0.98 6.38 3.49
N TYR A 87 -1.42 7.62 3.72
CA TYR A 87 -0.64 8.81 3.33
C TYR A 87 -0.10 9.59 4.52
N ASP A 88 -0.52 9.31 5.76
CA ASP A 88 0.00 9.94 6.96
C ASP A 88 1.36 9.35 7.38
N THR A 89 2.02 9.98 8.35
CA THR A 89 3.30 9.52 8.94
C THR A 89 3.28 9.65 10.46
N VAL A 90 4.29 9.10 11.13
CA VAL A 90 4.68 9.60 12.46
C VAL A 90 5.29 11.01 12.41
N ALA A 91 5.24 11.74 13.53
CA ALA A 91 5.56 13.17 13.60
C ALA A 91 6.99 13.59 13.24
N GLN A 92 7.96 12.68 13.33
CA GLN A 92 9.38 12.98 13.09
C GLN A 92 9.92 12.38 11.78
N SER A 93 9.12 11.56 11.10
CA SER A 93 9.53 10.89 9.87
C SER A 93 9.07 11.70 8.67
N PRO A 94 9.95 12.03 7.71
CA PRO A 94 9.51 12.48 6.38
C PRO A 94 8.66 11.41 5.66
N GLY A 95 8.86 10.14 6.02
CA GLY A 95 8.01 9.04 5.59
C GLY A 95 8.18 8.71 4.11
N ALA A 96 9.44 8.64 3.64
CA ALA A 96 9.76 8.30 2.26
C ALA A 96 9.43 6.83 1.96
N ASP A 97 9.95 5.90 2.75
CA ASP A 97 9.57 4.50 2.68
C ASP A 97 8.18 4.32 3.32
N ASP A 98 7.94 4.97 4.46
CA ASP A 98 6.73 4.84 5.28
C ASP A 98 5.87 6.12 5.31
N ASN A 99 4.92 6.32 4.39
CA ASN A 99 4.53 5.38 3.33
C ASN A 99 4.40 6.03 1.95
N ALA A 100 5.21 7.08 1.69
CA ALA A 100 5.21 7.75 0.38
C ALA A 100 5.60 6.78 -0.76
N SER A 101 6.43 5.76 -0.48
CA SER A 101 6.79 4.72 -1.44
C SER A 101 5.57 3.96 -1.96
N ALA A 102 4.66 3.55 -1.06
CA ALA A 102 3.42 2.87 -1.40
C ALA A 102 2.41 3.78 -2.09
N VAL A 103 2.30 5.03 -1.63
CA VAL A 103 1.45 6.05 -2.27
C VAL A 103 1.91 6.31 -3.71
N ALA A 104 3.21 6.38 -3.95
CA ALA A 104 3.76 6.52 -5.30
C ALA A 104 3.41 5.30 -6.18
N VAL A 105 3.52 4.08 -5.66
CA VAL A 105 3.12 2.84 -6.36
C VAL A 105 1.61 2.83 -6.62
N LEU A 106 0.78 3.29 -5.68
CA LEU A 106 -0.68 3.41 -5.81
C LEU A 106 -1.06 4.34 -6.98
N LEU A 107 -0.47 5.53 -7.03
CA LEU A 107 -0.68 6.51 -8.10
C LEU A 107 -0.30 5.92 -9.46
N GLU A 108 0.90 5.35 -9.57
CA GLU A 108 1.38 4.80 -10.83
C GLU A 108 0.63 3.54 -11.28
N ALA A 109 0.22 2.66 -10.35
CA ALA A 109 -0.63 1.53 -10.67
C ALA A 109 -1.99 1.99 -11.22
N SER A 110 -2.59 3.02 -10.61
CA SER A 110 -3.85 3.61 -11.10
C SER A 110 -3.70 4.18 -12.51
N ARG A 111 -2.61 4.94 -12.74
CA ARG A 111 -2.28 5.52 -14.05
C ARG A 111 -2.13 4.45 -15.14
N LEU A 112 -1.41 3.38 -14.86
CA LEU A 112 -1.16 2.28 -15.81
C LEU A 112 -2.42 1.44 -16.08
N LEU A 113 -3.34 1.38 -15.13
CA LEU A 113 -4.58 0.61 -15.25
C LEU A 113 -5.76 1.42 -15.81
N LYS A 114 -5.67 2.76 -15.85
CA LYS A 114 -6.78 3.68 -16.19
C LYS A 114 -7.62 3.27 -17.40
N ASN A 115 -6.99 2.82 -18.47
CA ASN A 115 -7.64 2.48 -19.75
C ASN A 115 -8.01 1.00 -19.87
N GLN A 116 -7.91 0.22 -18.80
CA GLN A 116 -8.36 -1.17 -18.79
C GLN A 116 -9.89 -1.25 -18.63
N SER A 117 -10.48 -2.33 -19.14
CA SER A 117 -11.90 -2.65 -18.94
C SER A 117 -12.03 -3.92 -18.09
N PRO A 118 -11.82 -3.82 -16.77
CA PRO A 118 -11.84 -4.99 -15.88
C PRO A 118 -13.25 -5.57 -15.74
N ARG A 119 -13.37 -6.85 -15.34
CA ARG A 119 -14.68 -7.46 -15.04
C ARG A 119 -15.18 -7.02 -13.67
N ARG A 120 -14.28 -6.92 -12.70
CA ARG A 120 -14.49 -6.40 -11.33
C ARG A 120 -14.10 -4.93 -11.25
N THR A 121 -14.68 -4.17 -10.31
CA THR A 121 -14.25 -2.79 -10.05
C THR A 121 -12.84 -2.78 -9.47
N LEU A 122 -11.98 -1.92 -9.99
CA LEU A 122 -10.69 -1.59 -9.36
C LEU A 122 -10.86 -0.29 -8.59
N ARG A 123 -10.54 -0.29 -7.30
CA ARG A 123 -10.58 0.91 -6.46
C ARG A 123 -9.19 1.18 -5.89
N PHE A 124 -8.72 2.41 -6.06
CA PHE A 124 -7.43 2.88 -5.57
C PHE A 124 -7.70 3.85 -4.42
N VAL A 125 -7.23 3.54 -3.21
CA VAL A 125 -7.59 4.28 -1.99
C VAL A 125 -6.34 4.78 -1.27
N ALA A 126 -6.28 6.08 -1.00
CA ALA A 126 -5.32 6.67 -0.09
C ALA A 126 -5.98 6.84 1.28
N PHE A 127 -5.49 6.12 2.29
CA PHE A 127 -6.06 6.09 3.64
C PHE A 127 -5.45 7.17 4.53
N ALA A 128 -6.28 7.77 5.37
CA ALA A 128 -5.85 8.65 6.44
C ALA A 128 -5.62 7.87 7.74
N CYS A 129 -4.75 8.39 8.59
CA CYS A 129 -4.65 8.00 10.01
C CYS A 129 -4.37 6.52 10.23
N GLU A 130 -3.44 5.92 9.48
CA GLU A 130 -2.93 4.59 9.83
C GLU A 130 -2.10 4.69 11.11
N GLU A 131 -1.26 5.70 11.21
CA GLU A 131 -0.13 5.73 12.14
C GLU A 131 -0.55 5.89 13.60
N SER A 132 0.39 5.60 14.50
CA SER A 132 0.15 5.82 15.93
C SER A 132 -0.13 7.31 16.22
N PRO A 133 -1.18 7.64 16.99
CA PRO A 133 -1.94 6.77 17.88
C PRO A 133 -3.25 6.18 17.30
N TYR A 134 -3.62 6.50 16.06
CA TYR A 134 -4.91 6.17 15.44
C TYR A 134 -5.11 4.67 15.22
N MET A 135 -4.06 3.94 14.83
CA MET A 135 -4.06 2.47 14.74
C MET A 135 -4.66 1.82 16.00
N SER A 136 -4.25 2.32 17.17
CA SER A 136 -4.63 1.76 18.47
C SER A 136 -6.02 2.20 18.94
N MET A 137 -6.58 3.27 18.37
CA MET A 137 -7.84 3.87 18.80
C MET A 137 -9.04 3.44 17.96
N GLY A 138 -8.83 2.70 16.87
CA GLY A 138 -9.93 2.30 15.99
C GLY A 138 -10.46 3.44 15.10
N SER A 139 -9.60 4.42 14.80
CA SER A 139 -9.87 5.63 14.03
C SER A 139 -9.13 5.68 12.69
N MET A 140 -8.68 4.52 12.18
CA MET A 140 -8.00 4.44 10.89
C MET A 140 -8.96 4.62 9.72
N GLY A 141 -8.49 5.28 8.67
CA GLY A 141 -9.23 5.48 7.44
C GLY A 141 -9.63 4.17 6.77
N SER A 142 -8.76 3.15 6.81
CA SER A 142 -9.08 1.82 6.30
C SER A 142 -10.18 1.11 7.09
N GLN A 143 -10.31 1.34 8.39
CA GLN A 143 -11.40 0.79 9.21
C GLN A 143 -12.73 1.44 8.83
N HIS A 144 -12.74 2.76 8.64
CA HIS A 144 -13.91 3.47 8.12
C HIS A 144 -14.30 2.92 6.75
N HIS A 145 -13.36 2.90 5.80
CA HIS A 145 -13.62 2.43 4.43
C HIS A 145 -14.13 0.99 4.37
N ALA A 146 -13.54 0.08 5.15
CA ALA A 146 -13.96 -1.32 5.18
C ALA A 146 -15.36 -1.48 5.76
N ARG A 147 -15.72 -0.73 6.82
CA ARG A 147 -17.08 -0.72 7.39
C ARG A 147 -18.09 -0.20 6.39
N GLU A 148 -17.78 0.89 5.71
CA GLU A 148 -18.66 1.47 4.68
C GLU A 148 -18.83 0.52 3.48
N ALA A 149 -17.76 -0.14 3.02
CA ALA A 149 -17.85 -1.14 1.96
C ALA A 149 -18.78 -2.32 2.34
N LYS A 150 -18.72 -2.76 3.60
CA LYS A 150 -19.61 -3.79 4.13
C LYS A 150 -21.06 -3.31 4.20
N GLN A 151 -21.31 -2.08 4.63
CA GLN A 151 -22.64 -1.48 4.64
C GLN A 151 -23.23 -1.35 3.23
N ARG A 152 -22.41 -1.01 2.24
CA ARG A 152 -22.78 -0.99 0.81
C ARG A 152 -23.00 -2.38 0.21
N GLY A 153 -22.72 -3.46 0.95
CA GLY A 153 -22.88 -4.84 0.47
C GLY A 153 -21.85 -5.25 -0.59
N GLU A 154 -20.70 -4.57 -0.64
CA GLU A 154 -19.63 -4.86 -1.60
C GLU A 154 -18.92 -6.18 -1.28
N ARG A 155 -18.45 -6.87 -2.32
CA ARG A 155 -17.56 -8.03 -2.18
C ARG A 155 -16.13 -7.59 -2.41
N VAL A 156 -15.42 -7.31 -1.32
CA VAL A 156 -14.07 -6.72 -1.38
C VAL A 156 -12.97 -7.78 -1.32
N GLN A 157 -11.92 -7.60 -2.11
CA GLN A 157 -10.59 -8.16 -1.89
C GLN A 157 -9.59 -7.01 -1.84
N MET A 158 -8.72 -6.98 -0.85
CA MET A 158 -7.83 -5.83 -0.63
C MET A 158 -6.35 -6.17 -0.72
N LEU A 159 -5.59 -5.30 -1.39
CA LEU A 159 -4.14 -5.29 -1.43
C LEU A 159 -3.67 -4.01 -0.74
N CYS A 160 -3.03 -4.16 0.41
CA CYS A 160 -2.40 -3.11 1.18
C CYS A 160 -0.95 -2.98 0.72
N LEU A 161 -0.53 -1.78 0.36
CA LEU A 161 0.86 -1.43 0.09
C LEU A 161 1.42 -0.75 1.34
N GLU A 162 2.50 -1.30 1.86
CA GLU A 162 3.05 -0.94 3.17
C GLU A 162 4.56 -1.01 3.13
N MET A 163 5.25 0.12 2.95
CA MET A 163 6.71 0.23 2.75
C MET A 163 7.19 -0.68 1.61
N VAL A 164 7.47 -0.10 0.44
CA VAL A 164 7.81 -0.86 -0.77
C VAL A 164 9.06 -0.34 -1.47
N GLY A 165 9.87 0.48 -0.77
CA GLY A 165 10.99 1.20 -1.33
C GLY A 165 12.37 0.74 -0.86
N TYR A 166 12.49 0.03 0.27
CA TYR A 166 13.78 -0.25 0.89
C TYR A 166 14.28 -1.69 0.68
N PHE A 167 15.46 -1.84 0.07
CA PHE A 167 16.04 -3.13 -0.28
C PHE A 167 17.53 -3.21 0.08
N LEU A 168 17.96 -4.40 0.53
CA LEU A 168 19.35 -4.70 0.88
C LEU A 168 19.80 -6.02 0.24
N ASP A 169 20.93 -6.01 -0.47
CA ASP A 169 21.51 -7.19 -1.12
C ASP A 169 22.51 -7.95 -0.23
N GLU A 170 22.93 -7.33 0.88
CA GLU A 170 23.89 -7.87 1.83
C GLU A 170 23.35 -9.16 2.46
N PRO A 171 24.18 -10.20 2.62
CA PRO A 171 23.81 -11.38 3.40
C PRO A 171 23.42 -11.02 4.83
N ASN A 172 22.38 -11.69 5.35
CA ASN A 172 21.86 -11.52 6.72
C ASN A 172 21.28 -10.12 7.03
N SER A 173 20.96 -9.34 5.99
CA SER A 173 20.25 -8.06 6.12
C SER A 173 18.78 -8.21 6.51
N GLN A 174 18.18 -9.40 6.31
CA GLN A 174 16.81 -9.68 6.73
C GLN A 174 16.77 -10.29 8.13
N LYS A 175 15.98 -9.69 9.02
CA LYS A 175 15.62 -10.28 10.32
C LYS A 175 14.27 -10.99 10.22
N VAL A 176 14.04 -11.97 11.10
CA VAL A 176 12.76 -12.67 11.25
C VAL A 176 12.07 -12.14 12.51
N PRO A 177 10.73 -11.93 12.51
CA PRO A 177 10.03 -11.46 13.70
C PRO A 177 10.30 -12.37 14.92
N PRO A 178 10.54 -11.80 16.11
CA PRO A 178 10.81 -12.58 17.33
C PRO A 178 9.67 -13.53 17.73
N SER A 179 8.43 -13.23 17.33
CA SER A 179 7.25 -14.08 17.56
C SER A 179 7.27 -15.39 16.79
N ILE A 180 8.07 -15.48 15.72
CA ILE A 180 8.22 -16.69 14.93
C ILE A 180 9.22 -17.63 15.61
N PRO A 181 8.87 -18.91 15.88
CA PRO A 181 9.76 -19.86 16.52
C PRO A 181 11.11 -20.00 15.80
N LYS A 182 12.23 -19.97 16.55
CA LYS A 182 13.60 -20.01 16.01
C LYS A 182 13.86 -21.16 15.04
N PHE A 183 13.26 -22.33 15.28
CA PHE A 183 13.43 -23.50 14.39
C PHE A 183 12.84 -23.29 12.99
N LEU A 184 11.94 -22.31 12.80
CA LEU A 184 11.38 -21.95 11.50
C LEU A 184 12.18 -20.85 10.77
N HIS A 185 13.14 -20.20 11.43
CA HIS A 185 13.87 -19.06 10.85
C HIS A 185 14.60 -19.42 9.56
N GLY A 186 15.02 -20.67 9.39
CA GLY A 186 15.67 -21.15 8.17
C GLY A 186 14.79 -21.14 6.91
N LEU A 187 13.47 -20.98 7.05
CA LEU A 187 12.53 -20.89 5.93
C LEU A 187 12.38 -19.47 5.37
N PHE A 188 12.90 -18.47 6.07
CA PHE A 188 12.79 -17.06 5.69
C PHE A 188 14.00 -16.63 4.85
N PRO A 189 13.82 -15.64 3.94
CA PRO A 189 14.93 -15.06 3.21
C PRO A 189 15.98 -14.48 4.17
N LYS A 190 17.26 -14.62 3.81
CA LYS A 190 18.38 -14.05 4.57
C LYS A 190 18.82 -12.67 4.08
N ARG A 191 18.43 -12.29 2.86
CA ARG A 191 18.73 -11.00 2.24
C ARG A 191 17.45 -10.18 2.17
N GLY A 192 17.55 -8.87 2.36
CA GLY A 192 16.45 -7.93 2.27
C GLY A 192 16.12 -7.48 0.85
N ASN A 193 16.29 -8.33 -0.17
CA ASN A 193 16.11 -7.97 -1.58
C ASN A 193 14.83 -8.57 -2.19
N PHE A 194 13.76 -8.59 -1.39
CA PHE A 194 12.47 -9.16 -1.75
C PHE A 194 11.32 -8.34 -1.16
N LEU A 195 10.12 -8.54 -1.72
CA LEU A 195 8.86 -8.17 -1.10
C LEU A 195 8.20 -9.37 -0.43
N ALA A 196 7.48 -9.13 0.66
CA ALA A 196 6.63 -10.09 1.34
C ALA A 196 5.16 -9.81 1.04
N ALA A 197 4.42 -10.82 0.54
CA ALA A 197 2.96 -10.81 0.46
C ALA A 197 2.37 -11.63 1.61
N ILE A 198 1.86 -10.93 2.63
CA ILE A 198 1.37 -11.50 3.88
C ILE A 198 -0.15 -11.48 3.90
N GLY A 199 -0.79 -12.63 4.15
CA GLY A 199 -2.24 -12.72 4.35
C GLY A 199 -2.61 -13.45 5.64
N ASN A 200 -3.85 -13.32 6.09
CA ASN A 200 -4.42 -14.28 7.04
C ASN A 200 -4.74 -15.62 6.35
N LEU A 201 -5.08 -16.67 7.11
CA LEU A 201 -5.41 -17.98 6.54
C LEU A 201 -6.60 -17.93 5.55
N ALA A 202 -7.60 -17.09 5.80
CA ALA A 202 -8.76 -16.93 4.91
C ALA A 202 -8.38 -16.33 3.55
N SER A 203 -7.29 -15.55 3.48
CA SER A 203 -6.83 -14.86 2.27
C SER A 203 -5.96 -15.73 1.35
N TRP A 204 -5.88 -17.04 1.55
CA TRP A 204 -4.98 -17.92 0.78
C TRP A 204 -5.28 -17.91 -0.73
N LYS A 205 -6.56 -17.86 -1.14
CA LYS A 205 -6.96 -17.79 -2.56
C LYS A 205 -6.50 -16.48 -3.19
N LEU A 206 -6.69 -15.37 -2.46
CA LEU A 206 -6.24 -14.05 -2.87
C LEU A 206 -4.70 -14.03 -3.01
N ASN A 207 -3.96 -14.54 -2.02
CA ASN A 207 -2.49 -14.61 -2.06
C ASN A 207 -1.98 -15.43 -3.24
N TRP A 208 -2.59 -16.60 -3.49
CA TRP A 208 -2.22 -17.43 -4.63
C TRP A 208 -2.45 -16.72 -5.97
N ALA A 209 -3.59 -16.05 -6.13
CA ALA A 209 -3.91 -15.32 -7.35
C ALA A 209 -2.99 -14.11 -7.53
N PHE A 210 -2.78 -13.31 -6.47
CA PHE A 210 -1.84 -12.19 -6.44
C PHE A 210 -0.44 -12.62 -6.90
N ARG A 211 0.14 -13.63 -6.24
CA ARG A 211 1.49 -14.14 -6.55
C ARG A 211 1.66 -14.51 -8.02
N ARG A 212 0.64 -15.13 -8.62
CA ARG A 212 0.67 -15.54 -10.02
C ARG A 212 0.67 -14.36 -10.98
N GLY A 213 -0.12 -13.32 -10.70
CA GLY A 213 -0.15 -12.12 -11.53
C GLY A 213 1.11 -11.29 -11.36
N PHE A 214 1.58 -11.16 -10.12
CA PHE A 214 2.82 -10.46 -9.79
C PHE A 214 4.03 -11.04 -10.55
N LYS A 215 4.25 -12.35 -10.44
CA LYS A 215 5.38 -13.03 -11.10
C LYS A 215 5.29 -13.11 -12.63
N GLN A 216 4.15 -12.77 -13.23
CA GLN A 216 4.02 -12.66 -14.68
C GLN A 216 4.56 -11.33 -15.20
N ALA A 217 4.51 -10.27 -14.38
CA ALA A 217 4.88 -8.92 -14.79
C ALA A 217 6.30 -8.52 -14.37
N THR A 218 6.88 -9.18 -13.36
CA THR A 218 8.20 -8.83 -12.83
C THR A 218 9.02 -10.05 -12.40
N ARG A 219 10.34 -9.85 -12.32
CA ARG A 219 11.31 -10.81 -11.77
C ARG A 219 11.68 -10.53 -10.31
N LEU A 220 11.17 -9.45 -9.72
CA LEU A 220 11.42 -9.12 -8.32
C LEU A 220 11.06 -10.30 -7.41
N SER A 221 11.95 -10.59 -6.46
CA SER A 221 11.76 -11.69 -5.52
C SER A 221 10.52 -11.41 -4.64
N LEU A 222 9.64 -12.40 -4.55
CA LEU A 222 8.42 -12.33 -3.76
C LEU A 222 8.36 -13.53 -2.81
N PHE A 223 8.48 -13.24 -1.53
CA PHE A 223 8.18 -14.16 -0.42
C PHE A 223 6.69 -14.03 -0.09
N SER A 224 5.99 -15.14 0.12
CA SER A 224 4.53 -15.10 0.28
C SER A 224 4.11 -16.14 1.30
N LEU A 225 3.28 -15.72 2.25
CA LEU A 225 2.83 -16.54 3.35
C LEU A 225 1.44 -16.14 3.81
N ASN A 226 0.71 -17.13 4.34
CA ASN A 226 -0.53 -16.91 5.06
C ASN A 226 -0.33 -17.39 6.50
N LEU A 227 -0.63 -16.53 7.47
CA LEU A 227 -0.41 -16.78 8.89
C LEU A 227 -1.71 -16.67 9.69
N PRO A 228 -1.81 -17.35 10.86
CA PRO A 228 -2.90 -17.12 11.79
C PRO A 228 -2.88 -15.68 12.35
N GLU A 229 -4.05 -15.05 12.49
CA GLU A 229 -4.19 -13.65 12.95
C GLU A 229 -3.72 -13.40 14.39
N LYS A 230 -3.43 -14.46 15.16
CA LYS A 230 -2.77 -14.33 16.48
C LYS A 230 -1.34 -13.80 16.40
N VAL A 231 -0.70 -13.85 15.22
CA VAL A 231 0.61 -13.23 14.97
C VAL A 231 0.37 -11.73 14.81
N GLN A 232 0.61 -10.93 15.83
CA GLN A 232 0.20 -9.51 15.81
C GLN A 232 0.95 -8.69 14.74
N GLU A 233 2.16 -9.09 14.37
CA GLU A 233 2.96 -8.39 13.36
C GLU A 233 2.31 -8.36 11.97
N ILE A 234 1.42 -9.29 11.65
CA ILE A 234 0.72 -9.28 10.34
C ILE A 234 -0.49 -8.35 10.32
N ARG A 235 -0.84 -7.74 11.47
CA ARG A 235 -1.98 -6.83 11.63
C ARG A 235 -1.56 -5.35 11.69
N ARG A 236 -0.27 -5.04 11.53
CA ARG A 236 0.31 -3.70 11.72
C ARG A 236 0.23 -2.82 10.46
N SER A 237 -0.90 -2.88 9.75
CA SER A 237 -1.22 -1.98 8.63
C SER A 237 -2.71 -2.12 8.27
N ASP A 238 -3.15 -1.37 7.26
CA ASP A 238 -4.52 -1.21 6.78
C ASP A 238 -5.23 -2.52 6.40
N ASN A 239 -4.48 -3.57 6.06
CA ASN A 239 -5.05 -4.87 5.72
C ASN A 239 -5.88 -5.46 6.87
N SER A 240 -5.51 -5.17 8.11
CA SER A 240 -6.18 -5.70 9.30
C SER A 240 -7.63 -5.24 9.40
N SER A 241 -7.90 -3.98 9.02
CA SER A 241 -9.24 -3.37 8.94
C SER A 241 -10.19 -4.16 8.05
N PHE A 242 -9.69 -4.70 6.94
CA PHE A 242 -10.48 -5.51 6.01
C PHE A 242 -10.74 -6.91 6.58
N TRP A 243 -9.75 -7.52 7.24
CA TRP A 243 -9.94 -8.79 7.94
C TRP A 243 -11.02 -8.69 9.02
N ASP A 244 -11.05 -7.59 9.77
CA ASP A 244 -12.06 -7.35 10.82
C ASP A 244 -13.49 -7.26 10.28
N GLN A 245 -13.63 -6.87 9.01
CA GLN A 245 -14.91 -6.88 8.32
C GLN A 245 -15.25 -8.22 7.65
N GLY A 246 -14.32 -9.18 7.65
CA GLY A 246 -14.45 -10.49 7.02
C GLY A 246 -14.01 -10.53 5.56
N PHE A 247 -13.35 -9.48 5.06
CA PHE A 247 -12.84 -9.42 3.70
C PHE A 247 -11.44 -10.04 3.61
N PRO A 248 -11.13 -10.80 2.54
CA PRO A 248 -9.76 -11.23 2.28
C PRO A 248 -8.88 -10.02 1.94
N ALA A 249 -7.70 -9.96 2.56
CA ALA A 249 -6.72 -8.91 2.31
C ALA A 249 -5.28 -9.41 2.40
N LEU A 250 -4.36 -8.76 1.69
CA LEU A 250 -2.92 -8.99 1.76
C LEU A 250 -2.19 -7.69 2.06
N MET A 251 -1.15 -7.76 2.87
CA MET A 251 -0.13 -6.72 2.99
C MET A 251 1.05 -7.08 2.08
N LEU A 252 1.40 -6.17 1.18
CA LEU A 252 2.61 -6.21 0.37
C LEU A 252 3.61 -5.22 0.95
N THR A 253 4.69 -5.75 1.50
CA THR A 253 5.69 -4.96 2.22
C THR A 253 7.09 -5.43 1.92
N ASP A 254 8.05 -4.53 1.95
CA ASP A 254 9.46 -4.84 1.96
C ASP A 254 9.93 -5.34 3.35
N THR A 255 9.08 -5.34 4.38
CA THR A 255 9.40 -5.73 5.76
C THR A 255 10.34 -4.75 6.48
N SER A 256 10.29 -3.47 6.13
CA SER A 256 11.18 -2.42 6.62
C SER A 256 11.32 -2.37 8.14
N PHE A 257 10.26 -2.58 8.94
CA PHE A 257 10.38 -2.66 10.40
C PHE A 257 11.36 -3.74 10.93
N LEU A 258 11.78 -4.69 10.09
CA LEU A 258 12.76 -5.74 10.43
C LEU A 258 14.18 -5.43 9.94
N ARG A 259 14.36 -4.47 9.02
CA ARG A 259 15.65 -4.28 8.33
C ARG A 259 16.04 -2.83 8.04
N ASN A 260 15.09 -1.93 7.88
CA ASN A 260 15.32 -0.53 7.56
C ASN A 260 15.69 0.26 8.83
N PRO A 261 16.92 0.77 8.95
CA PRO A 261 17.33 1.58 10.10
C PRO A 261 16.67 2.96 10.14
N HIS A 262 16.02 3.37 9.05
CA HIS A 262 15.35 4.67 8.90
C HIS A 262 13.88 4.65 9.33
N TYR A 263 13.30 3.47 9.55
CA TYR A 263 11.89 3.32 9.93
C TYR A 263 11.52 4.18 11.16
N HIS A 264 10.52 5.04 11.00
CA HIS A 264 10.08 6.04 11.99
C HIS A 264 11.17 7.02 12.46
N GLN A 265 12.21 7.24 11.64
CA GLN A 265 13.31 8.17 11.96
C GLN A 265 13.27 9.39 11.02
N PRO A 266 13.87 10.52 11.42
CA PRO A 266 14.09 11.68 10.55
C PRO A 266 14.91 11.40 9.28
N THR A 267 15.52 10.21 9.19
CA THR A 267 16.35 9.77 8.07
C THR A 267 15.58 8.91 7.07
N ASP A 268 14.27 8.74 7.23
CA ASP A 268 13.41 8.10 6.21
C ASP A 268 13.16 9.07 5.04
N THR A 269 14.19 9.25 4.23
CA THR A 269 14.27 10.26 3.16
C THR A 269 14.31 9.61 1.77
N PRO A 270 13.91 10.34 0.70
CA PRO A 270 13.81 9.78 -0.65
C PRO A 270 15.08 9.09 -1.18
N ASP A 271 16.26 9.56 -0.78
CA ASP A 271 17.56 9.02 -1.17
C ASP A 271 17.87 7.64 -0.59
N THR A 272 17.07 7.17 0.37
CA THR A 272 17.22 5.82 0.96
C THR A 272 16.52 4.72 0.15
N LEU A 273 15.72 5.08 -0.87
CA LEU A 273 14.89 4.14 -1.62
C LEU A 273 15.53 3.62 -2.91
N ASP A 274 15.13 2.42 -3.32
CA ASP A 274 15.51 1.81 -4.59
C ASP A 274 14.38 1.94 -5.64
N TYR A 275 14.44 3.02 -6.43
CA TYR A 275 13.43 3.32 -7.45
C TYR A 275 13.39 2.31 -8.62
N ASP A 276 14.47 1.59 -8.88
CA ASP A 276 14.50 0.55 -9.92
C ASP A 276 13.70 -0.67 -9.46
N ARG A 277 13.86 -1.07 -8.19
CA ARG A 277 13.04 -2.12 -7.58
C ARG A 277 11.61 -1.66 -7.37
N MET A 278 11.36 -0.42 -6.94
CA MET A 278 10.00 0.12 -6.85
C MET A 278 9.28 0.07 -8.21
N SER A 279 9.98 0.36 -9.31
CA SER A 279 9.39 0.20 -10.66
C SER A 279 8.96 -1.24 -10.92
N GLN A 280 9.77 -2.21 -10.49
CA GLN A 280 9.40 -3.63 -10.54
C GLN A 280 8.23 -3.98 -9.60
N VAL A 281 8.12 -3.33 -8.44
CA VAL A 281 6.94 -3.45 -7.55
C VAL A 281 5.70 -3.00 -8.29
N THR A 282 5.69 -1.79 -8.88
CA THR A 282 4.56 -1.24 -9.62
C THR A 282 4.09 -2.18 -10.72
N LEU A 283 5.03 -2.68 -11.55
CA LEU A 283 4.69 -3.63 -12.61
C LEU A 283 4.10 -4.94 -12.05
N GLY A 284 4.67 -5.47 -10.97
CA GLY A 284 4.15 -6.65 -10.29
C GLY A 284 2.73 -6.43 -9.73
N VAL A 285 2.48 -5.30 -9.09
CA VAL A 285 1.16 -4.92 -8.55
C VAL A 285 0.14 -4.80 -9.68
N VAL A 286 0.48 -4.10 -10.77
CA VAL A 286 -0.37 -3.99 -11.96
C VAL A 286 -0.70 -5.38 -12.54
N GLY A 287 0.30 -6.26 -12.68
CA GLY A 287 0.10 -7.63 -13.14
C GLY A 287 -0.81 -8.46 -12.22
N ALA A 288 -0.68 -8.27 -10.91
CA ALA A 288 -1.55 -8.89 -9.92
C ALA A 288 -3.00 -8.37 -10.02
N MET A 289 -3.19 -7.06 -10.12
CA MET A 289 -4.51 -6.46 -10.26
C MET A 289 -5.21 -6.88 -11.54
N ILE A 290 -4.53 -6.89 -12.69
CA ILE A 290 -5.08 -7.39 -13.97
C ILE A 290 -5.57 -8.84 -13.81
N ARG A 291 -4.82 -9.67 -13.09
CA ARG A 291 -5.22 -11.06 -12.85
C ARG A 291 -6.44 -11.18 -11.94
N LEU A 292 -6.50 -10.38 -10.87
CA LEU A 292 -7.61 -10.36 -9.92
C LEU A 292 -8.88 -9.73 -10.51
N ALA A 293 -8.74 -8.89 -11.52
CA ALA A 293 -9.84 -8.20 -12.17
C ALA A 293 -10.60 -9.05 -13.20
N LYS A 294 -10.14 -10.28 -13.48
CA LYS A 294 -10.78 -11.26 -14.38
C LYS A 294 -11.82 -12.11 -13.64
#